data_AF-A0A5C3N0G2-F1
#
_entry.id   AF-A0A5C3N0G2-F1
#
_cell.length_a   1.000
_cell.length_b   1.000
_cell.length_c   1.000
_cell.angle_alpha   90.00
_cell.angle_beta   90.00
_cell.angle_gamma   90.00
#
_symmetry.space_group_name_H-M   'P 1'
#
loop_
_entity.id
_entity.type
_entity.pdbx_description
1 polymer ?
#
loop_
_entity_poly.entity_id
_entity_poly.type
_entity_poly.pdbx_seq_one_letter_code
_entity_poly.pdbx_strand_id
1 'polypeptide(L)'
;MSSHSRPDFWTNSVEPEAGECGSIGPPSAIPVSLSDSESTVSNRPGLGFTLDKSLTKAADKVVRILTRMSEGLGRGPNALMGRMLISGEWGAYPCHSRYCRVHQDSLGPSILWSSPSVDNVLDILFSPYCPQCRERYVKSLTRSEVFLDGCRKLVEGVREPNPSARRLHAYYISALSYFHSSFRCRFLELGADNALRDLRNEGKLWPRDFLVGPATRALFSLTETVIMPVVRVFDEQKRKVDAYFPRPLPEHDLSAIEAQTCDFVSTLLQALASPSLQVLAAYHLSLALVLSYHGLTQMVAPLSRALNAEVVDWLWGQLLRSEDPVARGALGRLLCNLYDFLSYAAFTSKWSADIGVSAGIWLWRTLWVPFFDLRSDLVSVVAIRKHVVCRVCKVFFRWSRTASSICYEAQADIQELLVKYEPSTLTRKRRRLSQDQESPITVLIQKIASPLFRLAASLEKERRISQSPHLHEIDRAIPRLLLSEVVGNIADVAINNSATLDAAVSISPVLKCAVPWHDSVCRYETMLAQH
;
A
#
# COMPACT_ATOMS: atom_id res chain seq x y z
N MET A 1 6.95 27.89 -27.14
CA MET A 1 8.14 27.02 -27.13
C MET A 1 9.11 27.59 -26.10
N SER A 2 8.98 27.14 -24.86
CA SER A 2 9.82 27.50 -23.72
C SER A 2 10.13 26.21 -23.00
N SER A 3 11.33 25.68 -23.23
CA SER A 3 11.82 24.44 -22.65
C SER A 3 12.13 24.67 -21.17
N HIS A 4 11.19 24.33 -20.29
CA HIS A 4 11.51 24.15 -18.88
C HIS A 4 12.27 22.83 -18.71
N SER A 5 13.58 22.95 -18.53
CA SER A 5 14.46 21.89 -18.04
C SER A 5 13.95 21.40 -16.67
N ARG A 6 13.52 20.14 -16.60
CA ARG A 6 13.23 19.44 -15.34
C ARG A 6 14.54 19.34 -14.53
N PRO A 7 14.56 19.64 -13.22
CA PRO A 7 15.71 19.35 -12.40
C PRO A 7 15.74 17.84 -12.11
N ASP A 8 16.88 17.19 -12.35
CA ASP A 8 17.15 15.83 -11.92
C ASP A 8 17.28 15.81 -10.38
N PHE A 9 16.15 15.57 -9.70
CA PHE A 9 16.02 15.72 -8.25
C PHE A 9 16.62 14.58 -7.40
N TRP A 10 17.18 13.52 -8.03
CA TRP A 10 17.54 12.27 -7.32
C TRP A 10 19.05 11.96 -7.23
N THR A 11 19.96 12.80 -7.74
CA THR A 11 21.40 12.46 -7.79
C THR A 11 22.27 13.01 -6.64
N ASN A 12 21.75 13.83 -5.72
CA ASN A 12 22.57 14.36 -4.63
C ASN A 12 22.41 13.54 -3.34
N SER A 13 23.11 12.41 -3.27
CA SER A 13 23.40 11.75 -2.00
C SER A 13 24.58 12.46 -1.33
N VAL A 14 24.34 12.99 -0.12
CA VAL A 14 25.34 13.61 0.74
C VAL A 14 26.31 12.52 1.24
N GLU A 15 27.56 12.56 0.78
CA GLU A 15 28.67 11.81 1.39
C GLU A 15 28.98 12.41 2.78
N PRO A 16 29.12 11.60 3.84
CA PRO A 16 29.65 12.09 5.10
C PRO A 16 31.18 12.16 5.01
N GLU A 17 31.71 13.37 5.18
CA GLU A 17 33.15 13.65 5.32
C GLU A 17 33.76 12.80 6.45
N ALA A 18 34.79 12.03 6.09
CA ALA A 18 35.61 11.28 7.02
C ALA A 18 36.60 12.22 7.71
N GLY A 19 36.36 12.52 8.97
CA GLY A 19 37.32 13.20 9.84
C GLY A 19 38.36 12.22 10.37
N GLU A 20 39.61 12.39 9.92
CA GLU A 20 40.81 11.77 10.46
C GLU A 20 41.04 12.16 11.93
N CYS A 21 41.41 11.20 12.78
CA CYS A 21 41.99 11.53 14.07
C CYS A 21 42.96 10.42 14.56
N GLY A 22 44.26 10.69 14.39
CA GLY A 22 45.26 10.68 15.47
C GLY A 22 45.62 9.36 16.15
N SER A 23 46.75 8.80 15.72
CA SER A 23 47.59 7.82 16.43
C SER A 23 48.32 8.45 17.63
N ILE A 24 48.26 7.81 18.82
CA ILE A 24 49.29 7.89 19.87
C ILE A 24 49.44 6.51 20.52
N GLY A 25 50.71 6.09 20.72
CA GLY A 25 51.16 4.76 21.16
C GLY A 25 51.07 4.44 22.66
N PRO A 26 51.71 3.33 23.10
CA PRO A 26 51.31 2.48 24.23
C PRO A 26 52.06 2.81 25.56
N PRO A 27 51.69 2.23 26.73
CA PRO A 27 52.31 0.95 27.13
C PRO A 27 51.52 0.05 28.12
N SER A 28 52.05 -1.18 28.20
CA SER A 28 52.21 -2.06 29.38
C SER A 28 51.14 -3.10 29.76
N ALA A 29 51.61 -4.34 29.62
CA ALA A 29 51.10 -5.63 30.02
C ALA A 29 50.84 -5.80 31.53
N ILE A 30 49.82 -6.60 31.83
CA ILE A 30 49.76 -7.55 32.96
C ILE A 30 49.20 -8.86 32.39
N PRO A 31 49.84 -10.02 32.61
CA PRO A 31 49.43 -11.29 32.02
C PRO A 31 48.37 -11.97 32.88
N VAL A 32 47.23 -12.31 32.29
CA VAL A 32 46.31 -13.30 32.86
C VAL A 32 46.33 -14.51 31.94
N SER A 33 46.97 -15.56 32.44
CA SER A 33 46.98 -16.92 31.89
C SER A 33 45.55 -17.44 31.80
N LEU A 34 45.02 -17.53 30.58
CA LEU A 34 43.83 -18.31 30.25
C LEU A 34 44.28 -19.53 29.44
N SER A 35 44.03 -20.69 30.04
CA SER A 35 44.23 -22.02 29.51
C SER A 35 43.79 -22.13 28.06
N ASP A 36 44.70 -22.64 27.22
CA ASP A 36 44.40 -23.15 25.89
C ASP A 36 43.23 -24.14 25.96
N SER A 37 42.18 -23.82 25.22
CA SER A 37 41.24 -24.79 24.69
C SER A 37 41.11 -24.45 23.23
N GLU A 38 42.03 -24.99 22.44
CA GLU A 38 41.92 -25.10 20.99
C GLU A 38 40.65 -25.90 20.66
N SER A 39 39.52 -25.18 20.59
CA SER A 39 38.30 -25.69 20.00
C SER A 39 38.55 -25.78 18.49
N THR A 40 38.82 -26.99 18.04
CA THR A 40 38.86 -27.37 16.63
C THR A 40 37.52 -27.05 15.97
N VAL A 41 37.37 -25.84 15.41
CA VAL A 41 36.29 -25.50 14.47
C VAL A 41 36.58 -26.22 13.16
N SER A 42 36.13 -27.47 13.08
CA SER A 42 36.11 -28.25 11.85
C SER A 42 35.02 -27.69 10.92
N ASN A 43 35.42 -26.89 9.93
CA ASN A 43 34.58 -26.44 8.80
C ASN A 43 34.29 -27.57 7.78
N ARG A 44 34.24 -28.83 8.21
CA ARG A 44 33.82 -29.95 7.34
C ARG A 44 32.29 -30.12 7.42
N PRO A 45 31.57 -30.20 6.30
CA PRO A 45 30.12 -30.45 6.30
C PRO A 45 29.84 -31.88 6.79
N GLY A 46 29.67 -32.02 8.11
CA GLY A 46 29.31 -33.28 8.77
C GLY A 46 27.81 -33.37 9.06
N LEU A 47 27.33 -34.60 9.27
CA LEU A 47 25.94 -34.96 9.59
C LEU A 47 25.32 -34.15 10.76
N GLY A 48 26.16 -33.60 11.65
CA GLY A 48 25.74 -32.74 12.76
C GLY A 48 25.08 -31.43 12.32
N PHE A 49 25.48 -30.84 11.20
CA PHE A 49 24.90 -29.58 10.69
C PHE A 49 23.46 -29.74 10.16
N THR A 50 23.11 -30.93 9.67
CA THR A 50 21.75 -31.22 9.19
C THR A 50 20.76 -31.43 10.34
N LEU A 51 21.21 -32.04 11.44
CA LEU A 51 20.38 -32.24 12.62
C LEU A 51 20.13 -30.93 13.36
N ASP A 52 21.14 -30.06 13.46
CA ASP A 52 21.02 -28.76 14.13
C ASP A 52 19.99 -27.84 13.44
N LYS A 53 19.93 -27.84 12.11
CA LYS A 53 18.87 -27.15 11.35
C LYS A 53 17.49 -27.73 11.59
N SER A 54 17.37 -29.04 11.73
CA SER A 54 16.08 -29.70 12.00
C SER A 54 15.60 -29.44 13.43
N LEU A 55 16.51 -29.47 14.41
CA LEU A 55 16.26 -29.12 15.81
C LEU A 55 15.88 -27.65 15.95
N THR A 56 16.59 -26.74 15.29
CA THR A 56 16.23 -25.31 15.25
C THR A 56 14.82 -25.12 14.68
N LYS A 57 14.49 -25.76 13.56
CA LYS A 57 13.13 -25.70 12.98
C LYS A 57 12.06 -26.29 13.90
N ALA A 58 12.37 -27.34 14.64
CA ALA A 58 11.46 -27.96 15.60
C ALA A 58 11.25 -27.05 16.82
N ALA A 59 12.32 -26.48 17.38
CA ALA A 59 12.27 -25.49 18.44
C ALA A 59 11.44 -24.26 18.02
N ASP A 60 11.67 -23.71 16.83
CA ASP A 60 10.89 -22.61 16.26
C ASP A 60 9.40 -22.96 16.11
N LYS A 61 9.07 -24.22 15.85
CA LYS A 61 7.68 -24.68 15.72
C LYS A 61 7.01 -24.77 17.10
N VAL A 62 7.71 -25.29 18.10
CA VAL A 62 7.23 -25.33 19.49
C VAL A 62 7.04 -23.93 20.06
N VAL A 63 8.01 -23.04 19.89
CA VAL A 63 7.91 -21.63 20.31
C VAL A 63 6.71 -20.96 19.64
N ARG A 64 6.46 -21.20 18.35
CA ARG A 64 5.26 -20.70 17.66
C ARG A 64 3.96 -21.25 18.23
N ILE A 65 3.89 -22.53 18.59
CA ILE A 65 2.70 -23.13 19.20
C ILE A 65 2.45 -22.53 20.59
N LEU A 66 3.48 -22.46 21.44
CA LEU A 66 3.37 -21.87 22.78
C LEU A 66 3.00 -20.38 22.72
N THR A 67 3.58 -19.63 21.78
CA THR A 67 3.20 -18.22 21.56
C THR A 67 1.73 -18.13 21.16
N ARG A 68 1.27 -18.95 20.20
CA ARG A 68 -0.15 -19.00 19.80
C ARG A 68 -1.07 -19.40 20.95
N MET A 69 -0.67 -20.35 21.80
CA MET A 69 -1.44 -20.73 22.99
C MET A 69 -1.50 -19.58 24.00
N SER A 70 -0.38 -18.91 24.27
CA SER A 70 -0.35 -17.74 25.17
C SER A 70 -1.20 -16.57 24.65
N GLU A 71 -1.21 -16.38 23.33
CA GLU A 71 -2.05 -15.41 22.64
C GLU A 71 -3.53 -15.83 22.69
N GLY A 72 -3.83 -17.14 22.55
CA GLY A 72 -5.17 -17.70 22.68
C GLY A 72 -5.73 -17.61 24.10
N LEU A 73 -4.85 -17.59 25.11
CA LEU A 73 -5.18 -17.26 26.51
C LEU A 73 -5.31 -15.75 26.76
N GLY A 74 -5.16 -14.92 25.72
CA GLY A 74 -5.36 -13.48 25.79
C GLY A 74 -4.21 -12.70 26.41
N ARG A 75 -3.05 -13.31 26.66
CA ARG A 75 -1.98 -12.65 27.45
C ARG A 75 -0.88 -11.99 26.61
N GLY A 76 -0.82 -12.23 25.31
CA GLY A 76 0.22 -11.66 24.45
C GLY A 76 -0.11 -10.25 23.91
N PRO A 77 0.90 -9.54 23.37
CA PRO A 77 0.73 -8.19 22.82
C PRO A 77 -0.29 -8.14 21.69
N ASN A 78 -0.40 -9.20 20.89
CA ASN A 78 -1.35 -9.24 19.78
C ASN A 78 -2.79 -9.33 20.29
N ALA A 79 -3.06 -10.24 21.23
CA ALA A 79 -4.37 -10.37 21.86
C ALA A 79 -4.76 -9.10 22.63
N LEU A 80 -3.80 -8.45 23.30
CA LEU A 80 -4.01 -7.14 23.92
C LEU A 80 -4.48 -6.13 22.87
N MET A 81 -3.77 -6.02 21.76
CA MET A 81 -4.10 -5.09 20.68
C MET A 81 -5.47 -5.37 20.04
N GLY A 82 -5.81 -6.65 19.85
CA GLY A 82 -7.14 -7.06 19.40
C GLY A 82 -8.25 -6.58 20.32
N ARG A 83 -8.11 -6.79 21.64
CA ARG A 83 -9.07 -6.29 22.65
C ARG A 83 -9.17 -4.77 22.67
N MET A 84 -8.02 -4.09 22.60
CA MET A 84 -7.98 -2.63 22.55
C MET A 84 -8.82 -2.10 21.40
N LEU A 85 -8.61 -2.62 20.18
CA LEU A 85 -9.30 -2.15 18.98
C LEU A 85 -10.80 -2.55 18.94
N ILE A 86 -11.17 -3.72 19.47
CA ILE A 86 -12.59 -4.14 19.54
C ILE A 86 -13.38 -3.32 20.57
N SER A 87 -12.72 -2.75 21.57
CA SER A 87 -13.40 -2.00 22.63
C SER A 87 -14.03 -0.67 22.17
N GLY A 88 -13.73 -0.22 20.95
CA GLY A 88 -14.38 0.94 20.32
C GLY A 88 -15.60 0.53 19.49
N GLU A 89 -16.58 1.44 19.41
CA GLU A 89 -17.79 1.30 18.59
C GLU A 89 -17.44 1.32 17.10
N TRP A 90 -17.17 0.14 16.55
CA TRP A 90 -16.89 -0.04 15.15
C TRP A 90 -18.18 -0.12 14.33
N GLY A 91 -18.26 0.66 13.25
CA GLY A 91 -19.37 0.54 12.29
C GLY A 91 -20.76 0.91 12.84
N ALA A 92 -20.84 1.46 14.06
CA ALA A 92 -22.08 1.93 14.65
C ALA A 92 -22.76 3.04 13.83
N TYR A 93 -22.01 3.68 12.92
CA TYR A 93 -22.51 4.74 12.05
C TYR A 93 -22.36 4.36 10.58
N PRO A 94 -23.44 4.42 9.79
CA PRO A 94 -23.34 4.23 8.35
C PRO A 94 -22.44 5.31 7.75
N CYS A 95 -21.38 4.88 7.06
CA CYS A 95 -20.52 5.79 6.30
C CYS A 95 -20.98 5.82 4.83
N HIS A 96 -21.26 7.02 4.32
CA HIS A 96 -21.60 7.19 2.90
C HIS A 96 -20.37 7.22 1.97
N SER A 97 -19.15 7.34 2.52
CA SER A 97 -17.94 7.31 1.72
C SER A 97 -17.62 5.87 1.27
N ARG A 98 -17.73 5.61 -0.03
CA ARG A 98 -17.37 4.33 -0.67
C ARG A 98 -15.90 3.93 -0.44
N TYR A 99 -15.05 4.91 -0.15
CA TYR A 99 -13.62 4.74 0.08
C TYR A 99 -13.27 4.53 1.56
N CYS A 100 -14.22 4.73 2.47
CA CYS A 100 -14.01 4.48 3.89
C CYS A 100 -14.07 2.98 4.20
N ARG A 101 -13.15 2.50 5.05
CA ARG A 101 -13.11 1.11 5.52
C ARG A 101 -14.44 0.69 6.15
N VAL A 102 -15.06 1.57 6.92
CA VAL A 102 -16.37 1.30 7.55
C VAL A 102 -17.43 0.91 6.53
N HIS A 103 -17.36 1.46 5.31
CA HIS A 103 -18.26 1.09 4.21
C HIS A 103 -17.83 -0.20 3.50
N GLN A 104 -16.53 -0.43 3.35
CA GLN A 104 -15.99 -1.60 2.62
C GLN A 104 -16.11 -2.91 3.41
N ASP A 105 -15.97 -2.84 4.74
CA ASP A 105 -15.97 -4.00 5.63
C ASP A 105 -17.28 -4.02 6.45
N SER A 106 -18.39 -4.45 5.85
CA SER A 106 -19.69 -4.59 6.51
C SER A 106 -19.72 -5.61 7.66
N LEU A 107 -18.67 -6.44 7.79
CA LEU A 107 -18.57 -7.51 8.79
C LEU A 107 -17.85 -7.10 10.08
N GLY A 108 -17.48 -5.82 10.22
CA GLY A 108 -16.67 -5.36 11.34
C GLY A 108 -15.31 -6.07 11.42
N PRO A 109 -14.54 -5.85 12.49
CA PRO A 109 -13.24 -6.46 12.62
C PRO A 109 -13.36 -7.89 13.17
N SER A 110 -14.14 -8.76 12.52
CA SER A 110 -14.27 -10.19 12.89
C SER A 110 -12.90 -10.89 12.98
N ILE A 111 -11.94 -10.41 12.18
CA ILE A 111 -10.52 -10.82 12.21
C ILE A 111 -9.86 -10.61 13.59
N LEU A 112 -10.33 -9.63 14.38
CA LEU A 112 -9.80 -9.33 15.71
C LEU A 112 -10.37 -10.20 16.83
N TRP A 113 -11.41 -11.00 16.56
CA TRP A 113 -12.05 -11.85 17.57
C TRP A 113 -11.14 -13.04 17.96
N SER A 114 -10.16 -13.32 17.11
CA SER A 114 -9.01 -14.18 17.40
C SER A 114 -7.75 -13.31 17.59
N SER A 115 -6.71 -13.82 18.25
CA SER A 115 -5.44 -13.10 18.43
C SER A 115 -4.88 -12.65 17.07
N PRO A 116 -4.98 -11.34 16.73
CA PRO A 116 -4.71 -10.88 15.39
C PRO A 116 -3.22 -10.97 15.08
N SER A 117 -2.83 -11.17 13.82
CA SER A 117 -1.44 -10.94 13.46
C SER A 117 -1.10 -9.44 13.53
N VAL A 118 0.18 -9.11 13.67
CA VAL A 118 0.66 -7.73 13.55
C VAL A 118 0.18 -7.12 12.22
N ASP A 119 0.27 -7.86 11.12
CA ASP A 119 -0.18 -7.40 9.81
C ASP A 119 -1.68 -7.08 9.79
N ASN A 120 -2.52 -7.88 10.48
CA ASN A 120 -3.96 -7.61 10.58
C ASN A 120 -4.24 -6.32 11.37
N VAL A 121 -3.52 -6.12 12.48
CA VAL A 121 -3.63 -4.87 13.27
C VAL A 121 -3.21 -3.67 12.42
N LEU A 122 -2.09 -3.78 11.71
CA LEU A 122 -1.56 -2.68 10.90
C LEU A 122 -2.44 -2.40 9.68
N ASP A 123 -3.03 -3.42 9.06
CA ASP A 123 -4.04 -3.22 8.02
C ASP A 123 -5.24 -2.44 8.58
N ILE A 124 -5.66 -2.71 9.81
CA ILE A 124 -6.71 -1.95 10.52
C ILE A 124 -6.30 -0.51 10.78
N LEU A 125 -5.16 -0.27 11.41
CA LEU A 125 -4.75 1.09 11.74
C LEU A 125 -4.47 1.93 10.49
N PHE A 126 -3.77 1.38 9.50
CA PHE A 126 -3.41 2.14 8.30
C PHE A 126 -4.49 2.14 7.23
N SER A 127 -5.62 1.48 7.45
CA SER A 127 -6.70 1.46 6.49
C SER A 127 -7.31 2.83 6.18
N PRO A 128 -8.07 2.92 5.07
CA PRO A 128 -8.58 4.18 4.59
C PRO A 128 -9.80 4.56 5.44
N TYR A 129 -9.68 5.53 6.32
CA TYR A 129 -10.85 6.07 7.03
C TYR A 129 -11.18 7.44 6.48
N CYS A 130 -12.48 7.70 6.25
CA CYS A 130 -12.87 9.10 6.12
C CYS A 130 -12.59 9.83 7.45
N PRO A 131 -12.30 11.14 7.42
CA PRO A 131 -11.93 11.89 8.63
C PRO A 131 -12.94 11.75 9.77
N GLN A 132 -14.24 11.78 9.44
CA GLN A 132 -15.33 11.66 10.42
C GLN A 132 -15.38 10.28 11.08
N CYS A 133 -15.26 9.19 10.31
CA CYS A 133 -15.27 7.83 10.87
C CYS A 133 -14.05 7.56 11.72
N ARG A 134 -12.86 8.00 11.26
CA ARG A 134 -11.62 7.90 12.06
C ARG A 134 -11.82 8.58 13.40
N GLU A 135 -12.34 9.80 13.39
CA GLU A 135 -12.42 10.59 14.61
C GLU A 135 -13.50 10.10 15.57
N ARG A 136 -14.63 9.59 15.06
CA ARG A 136 -15.62 8.90 15.90
C ARG A 136 -15.04 7.65 16.54
N TYR A 137 -14.30 6.83 15.78
CA TYR A 137 -13.70 5.62 16.28
C TYR A 137 -12.63 5.92 17.35
N VAL A 138 -11.77 6.91 17.11
CA VAL A 138 -10.80 7.40 18.09
C VAL A 138 -11.51 7.86 19.36
N LYS A 139 -12.54 8.71 19.25
CA LYS A 139 -13.30 9.19 20.41
C LYS A 139 -13.89 8.05 21.22
N SER A 140 -14.43 7.04 20.56
CA SER A 140 -14.95 5.83 21.22
C SER A 140 -13.84 5.07 21.95
N LEU A 141 -12.70 4.82 21.30
CA LEU A 141 -11.55 4.16 21.92
C LEU A 141 -10.99 4.94 23.11
N THR A 142 -10.89 6.27 23.04
CA THR A 142 -10.39 7.09 24.15
C THR A 142 -11.30 7.08 25.39
N ARG A 143 -12.57 6.70 25.25
CA ARG A 143 -13.52 6.55 26.37
C ARG A 143 -13.50 5.14 26.97
N SER A 144 -12.92 4.17 26.27
CA SER A 144 -12.88 2.77 26.72
C SER A 144 -11.77 2.57 27.76
N GLU A 145 -12.15 2.11 28.96
CA GLU A 145 -11.19 1.73 30.00
C GLU A 145 -10.26 0.60 29.53
N VAL A 146 -10.76 -0.34 28.73
CA VAL A 146 -9.97 -1.44 28.14
C VAL A 146 -8.87 -0.90 27.23
N PHE A 147 -9.17 0.13 26.44
CA PHE A 147 -8.18 0.76 25.57
C PHE A 147 -7.14 1.55 26.38
N LEU A 148 -7.58 2.31 27.39
CA LEU A 148 -6.70 3.09 28.25
C LEU A 148 -5.75 2.22 29.08
N ASP A 149 -6.27 1.14 29.66
CA ASP A 149 -5.50 0.10 30.34
C ASP A 149 -4.52 -0.59 29.38
N GLY A 150 -4.96 -0.88 28.16
CA GLY A 150 -4.12 -1.41 27.11
C GLY A 150 -2.95 -0.50 26.75
N CYS A 151 -3.18 0.82 26.62
CA CYS A 151 -2.10 1.78 26.40
C CYS A 151 -1.05 1.75 27.52
N ARG A 152 -1.48 1.64 28.78
CA ARG A 152 -0.56 1.50 29.92
C ARG A 152 0.27 0.22 29.81
N LYS A 153 -0.38 -0.91 29.54
CA LYS A 153 0.28 -2.21 29.36
C LYS A 153 1.25 -2.23 28.20
N LEU A 154 0.97 -1.52 27.09
CA LEU A 154 1.92 -1.39 25.99
C LEU A 154 3.20 -0.66 26.45
N VAL A 155 3.08 0.42 27.23
CA VAL A 155 4.25 1.18 27.74
C VAL A 155 5.03 0.39 28.78
N GLU A 156 4.35 -0.30 29.70
CA GLU A 156 4.97 -1.23 30.65
C GLU A 156 5.68 -2.38 29.92
N GLY A 157 5.02 -2.93 28.89
CA GLY A 157 5.51 -4.03 28.05
C GLY A 157 6.80 -3.72 27.28
N VAL A 158 7.12 -2.45 27.05
CA VAL A 158 8.42 -2.02 26.49
C VAL A 158 9.58 -2.31 27.44
N ARG A 159 9.32 -2.42 28.75
CA ARG A 159 10.31 -2.68 29.80
C ARG A 159 10.38 -4.15 30.22
N GLU A 160 9.56 -5.02 29.63
CA GLU A 160 9.57 -6.46 29.93
C GLU A 160 10.91 -7.12 29.55
N PRO A 161 11.30 -8.23 30.17
CA PRO A 161 12.54 -8.92 29.84
C PRO A 161 12.49 -9.62 28.47
N ASN A 162 11.30 -9.87 27.90
CA ASN A 162 11.16 -10.61 26.65
C ASN A 162 11.37 -9.69 25.42
N PRO A 163 12.48 -9.81 24.67
CA PRO A 163 12.79 -8.89 23.57
C PRO A 163 11.75 -8.96 22.43
N SER A 164 11.16 -10.13 22.18
CA SER A 164 10.13 -10.26 21.15
C SER A 164 8.85 -9.52 21.52
N ALA A 165 8.45 -9.58 22.79
CA ALA A 165 7.30 -8.84 23.31
C ALA A 165 7.56 -7.32 23.29
N ARG A 166 8.70 -6.87 23.82
CA ARG A 166 9.13 -5.45 23.79
C ARG A 166 9.07 -4.87 22.39
N ARG A 167 9.56 -5.61 21.40
CA ARG A 167 9.52 -5.23 19.98
C ARG A 167 8.09 -5.01 19.49
N LEU A 168 7.18 -5.93 19.80
CA LEU A 168 5.78 -5.81 19.43
C LEU A 168 5.11 -4.62 20.13
N HIS A 169 5.38 -4.41 21.42
CA HIS A 169 4.90 -3.25 22.16
C HIS A 169 5.35 -1.94 21.50
N ALA A 170 6.64 -1.82 21.13
CA ALA A 170 7.16 -0.66 20.41
C ALA A 170 6.47 -0.44 19.05
N TYR A 171 6.24 -1.51 18.27
CA TYR A 171 5.50 -1.41 17.01
C TYR A 171 4.06 -0.93 17.20
N TYR A 172 3.35 -1.41 18.22
CA TYR A 172 1.99 -0.98 18.49
C TYR A 172 1.89 0.45 19.00
N ILE A 173 2.79 0.87 19.88
CA ILE A 173 2.89 2.29 20.28
C ILE A 173 3.13 3.16 19.04
N SER A 174 4.05 2.76 18.16
CA SER A 174 4.33 3.49 16.92
C SER A 174 3.10 3.59 16.01
N ALA A 175 2.46 2.46 15.70
CA ALA A 175 1.31 2.41 14.80
C ALA A 175 0.11 3.19 15.34
N LEU A 176 -0.19 3.09 16.64
CA LEU A 176 -1.28 3.85 17.27
C LEU A 176 -0.97 5.36 17.32
N SER A 177 0.29 5.73 17.59
CA SER A 177 0.70 7.14 17.61
C SER A 177 0.58 7.78 16.23
N TYR A 178 0.90 7.04 15.16
CA TYR A 178 0.63 7.48 13.79
C TYR A 178 -0.86 7.53 13.47
N PHE A 179 -1.63 6.57 14.00
CA PHE A 179 -3.06 6.49 13.75
C PHE A 179 -3.85 7.68 14.28
N HIS A 180 -3.49 8.29 15.40
CA HIS A 180 -4.16 9.53 15.86
C HIS A 180 -3.34 10.33 16.88
N SER A 181 -3.44 11.66 16.82
CA SER A 181 -2.76 12.56 17.76
C SER A 181 -3.21 12.33 19.21
N SER A 182 -4.48 12.03 19.46
CA SER A 182 -4.98 11.72 20.81
C SER A 182 -4.28 10.51 21.44
N PHE A 183 -3.98 9.48 20.64
CA PHE A 183 -3.26 8.30 21.13
C PHE A 183 -1.80 8.64 21.42
N ARG A 184 -1.17 9.44 20.55
CA ARG A 184 0.16 9.98 20.78
C ARG A 184 0.25 10.76 22.10
N CYS A 185 -0.66 11.70 22.34
CA CYS A 185 -0.72 12.46 23.60
C CYS A 185 -0.86 11.51 24.80
N ARG A 186 -1.73 10.50 24.69
CA ARG A 186 -1.90 9.51 25.76
C ARG A 186 -0.63 8.72 26.06
N PHE A 187 0.14 8.33 25.05
CA PHE A 187 1.41 7.64 25.28
C PHE A 187 2.47 8.55 25.91
N LEU A 188 2.51 9.82 25.53
CA LEU A 188 3.40 10.80 26.18
C LEU A 188 3.06 10.97 27.66
N GLU A 189 1.78 11.08 28.03
CA GLU A 189 1.33 11.13 29.43
C GLU A 189 1.76 9.91 30.24
N LEU A 190 1.83 8.73 29.61
CA LEU A 190 2.24 7.48 30.23
C LEU A 190 3.77 7.30 30.28
N GLY A 191 4.55 8.27 29.80
CA GLY A 191 6.01 8.21 29.77
C GLY A 191 6.58 7.21 28.76
N ALA A 192 5.88 7.01 27.63
CA ALA A 192 6.33 6.12 26.57
C ALA A 192 7.64 6.57 25.93
N ASP A 193 7.89 7.88 25.85
CA ASP A 193 9.12 8.46 25.31
C ASP A 193 10.35 8.03 26.14
N ASN A 194 10.25 8.06 27.46
CA ASN A 194 11.30 7.58 28.35
C ASN A 194 11.51 6.06 28.17
N ALA A 195 10.43 5.28 28.23
CA ALA A 195 10.49 3.82 28.06
C ALA A 195 11.17 3.40 26.73
N LEU A 196 10.87 4.11 25.64
CA LEU A 196 11.43 3.84 24.33
C LEU A 196 12.88 4.34 24.18
N ARG A 197 13.26 5.44 24.85
CA ARG A 197 14.67 5.87 24.92
C ARG A 197 15.52 4.85 25.66
N ASP A 198 15.01 4.33 26.78
CA ASP A 198 15.68 3.27 27.55
C ASP A 198 15.86 2.02 26.68
N LEU A 199 14.78 1.53 26.05
CA LEU A 199 14.82 0.42 25.09
C LEU A 199 15.85 0.65 23.97
N ARG A 200 15.90 1.85 23.40
CA ARG A 200 16.85 2.20 22.33
C ARG A 200 18.30 2.20 22.84
N ASN A 201 18.53 2.74 24.04
CA ASN A 201 19.87 2.83 24.62
C ASN A 201 20.39 1.45 25.04
N GLU A 202 19.52 0.61 25.59
CA GLU A 202 19.83 -0.80 25.87
C GLU A 202 20.15 -1.55 24.58
N GLY A 203 19.35 -1.35 23.53
CA GLY A 203 19.55 -1.99 22.23
C GLY A 203 20.97 -1.78 21.71
N LYS A 204 21.47 -0.54 21.73
CA LYS A 204 22.84 -0.19 21.25
C LYS A 204 23.97 -1.02 21.85
N LEU A 205 23.75 -1.65 23.01
CA LEU A 205 24.73 -2.52 23.67
C LEU A 205 24.78 -3.94 23.06
N TRP A 206 23.84 -4.30 22.17
CA TRP A 206 23.69 -5.63 21.59
C TRP A 206 23.98 -5.65 20.08
N PRO A 207 24.91 -6.51 19.59
CA PRO A 207 25.34 -6.54 18.18
C PRO A 207 24.28 -6.95 17.14
N ARG A 208 23.06 -7.32 17.54
CA ARG A 208 21.99 -7.83 16.65
C ARG A 208 20.70 -7.07 16.90
N ASP A 209 20.71 -5.81 16.52
CA ASP A 209 19.93 -4.79 17.20
C ASP A 209 18.49 -4.63 16.66
N PHE A 210 17.69 -5.69 16.77
CA PHE A 210 16.30 -5.73 16.29
C PHE A 210 15.35 -4.81 17.06
N LEU A 211 15.82 -4.16 18.15
CA LEU A 211 15.01 -3.30 19.03
C LEU A 211 15.22 -1.81 18.77
N VAL A 212 16.41 -1.40 18.30
CA VAL A 212 16.73 0.02 18.06
C VAL A 212 15.84 0.62 16.97
N GLY A 213 15.66 -0.08 15.85
CA GLY A 213 14.79 0.39 14.76
C GLY A 213 13.34 0.66 15.22
N PRO A 214 12.65 -0.33 15.82
CA PRO A 214 11.31 -0.16 16.38
C PRO A 214 11.21 0.97 17.41
N ALA A 215 12.14 1.01 18.37
CA ALA A 215 12.14 2.03 19.42
C ALA A 215 12.35 3.43 18.85
N THR A 216 13.27 3.56 17.90
CA THR A 216 13.55 4.83 17.22
C THR A 216 12.34 5.33 16.45
N ARG A 217 11.65 4.47 15.69
CA ARG A 217 10.43 4.86 14.96
C ARG A 217 9.27 5.20 15.89
N ALA A 218 9.11 4.46 16.99
CA ALA A 218 8.12 4.78 18.00
C ALA A 218 8.43 6.15 18.62
N LEU A 219 9.69 6.46 18.94
CA LEU A 219 10.08 7.80 19.40
C LEU A 219 9.76 8.89 18.37
N PHE A 220 10.08 8.67 17.10
CA PHE A 220 9.73 9.62 16.03
C PHE A 220 8.22 9.84 15.91
N SER A 221 7.40 8.81 16.10
CA SER A 221 5.94 8.93 16.10
C SER A 221 5.39 9.77 17.27
N LEU A 222 6.14 9.85 18.37
CA LEU A 222 5.79 10.65 19.55
C LEU A 222 6.21 12.12 19.43
N THR A 223 7.28 12.41 18.67
CA THR A 223 7.78 13.77 18.47
C THR A 223 7.02 14.51 17.38
N GLU A 224 6.88 15.83 17.50
CA GLU A 224 6.48 16.66 16.36
C GLU A 224 7.61 16.69 15.33
N THR A 225 7.31 16.21 14.12
CA THR A 225 8.28 16.12 13.02
C THR A 225 8.10 17.29 12.07
N VAL A 226 9.13 17.52 11.23
CA VAL A 226 9.15 18.59 10.21
C VAL A 226 7.95 18.53 9.25
N ILE A 227 7.34 17.35 9.07
CA ILE A 227 6.20 17.17 8.17
C ILE A 227 4.84 17.44 8.82
N MET A 228 4.75 17.50 10.16
CA MET A 228 3.48 17.73 10.85
C MET A 228 2.85 19.11 10.55
N PRO A 229 3.60 20.23 10.46
CA PRO A 229 3.04 21.50 10.03
C PRO A 229 2.43 21.43 8.63
N VAL A 230 3.12 20.79 7.69
CA VAL A 230 2.66 20.60 6.29
C VAL A 230 1.37 19.78 6.25
N VAL A 231 1.29 18.71 7.03
CA VAL A 231 0.08 17.90 7.20
C VAL A 231 -1.09 18.71 7.79
N ARG A 232 -0.84 19.52 8.82
CA ARG A 232 -1.88 20.37 9.44
C ARG A 232 -2.45 21.39 8.47
N VAL A 233 -1.59 22.03 7.69
CA VAL A 233 -1.97 23.01 6.67
C VAL A 233 -2.84 22.35 5.60
N PHE A 234 -2.44 21.18 5.10
CA PHE A 234 -3.23 20.42 4.13
C PHE A 234 -4.58 19.96 4.69
N ASP A 235 -4.61 19.41 5.91
CA ASP A 235 -5.85 18.98 6.55
C ASP A 235 -6.84 20.15 6.75
N GLU A 236 -6.34 21.35 7.05
CA GLU A 236 -7.16 22.55 7.18
C GLU A 236 -7.72 23.02 5.83
N GLN A 237 -6.90 23.05 4.78
CA GLN A 237 -7.36 23.38 3.42
C GLN A 237 -8.44 22.41 2.94
N LYS A 238 -8.21 21.12 3.16
CA LYS A 238 -9.15 20.07 2.82
C LYS A 238 -10.49 20.25 3.53
N ARG A 239 -10.50 20.61 4.81
CA ARG A 239 -11.75 20.95 5.54
C ARG A 239 -12.47 22.12 4.90
N LYS A 240 -11.73 23.15 4.44
CA LYS A 240 -12.32 24.28 3.71
C LYS A 240 -12.99 23.77 2.43
N VAL A 241 -12.28 23.01 1.60
CA VAL A 241 -12.81 22.42 0.36
C VAL A 241 -14.07 21.60 0.62
N ASP A 242 -14.05 20.72 1.63
CA ASP A 242 -15.20 19.88 2.00
C ASP A 242 -16.40 20.75 2.48
N ALA A 243 -16.15 21.90 3.12
CA ALA A 243 -17.19 22.80 3.62
C ALA A 243 -17.87 23.64 2.52
N TYR A 244 -17.18 23.94 1.42
CA TYR A 244 -17.74 24.74 0.32
C TYR A 244 -18.68 23.95 -0.58
N PHE A 245 -18.67 22.62 -0.54
CA PHE A 245 -19.56 21.79 -1.34
C PHE A 245 -21.05 22.02 -0.97
N PRO A 246 -21.96 22.27 -1.94
CA PRO A 246 -21.82 22.13 -3.40
C PRO A 246 -21.46 23.39 -4.20
N ARG A 247 -21.06 24.49 -3.56
CA ARG A 247 -20.75 25.74 -4.27
C ARG A 247 -19.35 25.66 -4.89
N PRO A 248 -19.19 26.02 -6.18
CA PRO A 248 -17.88 26.09 -6.79
C PRO A 248 -17.03 27.16 -6.10
N LEU A 249 -15.77 26.82 -5.80
CA LEU A 249 -14.79 27.77 -5.29
C LEU A 249 -14.39 28.77 -6.39
N PRO A 250 -14.04 30.02 -6.03
CA PRO A 250 -13.39 30.94 -6.96
C PRO A 250 -12.12 30.32 -7.57
N GLU A 251 -11.84 30.63 -8.84
CA GLU A 251 -10.68 30.09 -9.56
C GLU A 251 -9.35 30.39 -8.85
N HIS A 252 -9.22 31.61 -8.31
CA HIS A 252 -8.06 32.00 -7.48
C HIS A 252 -7.82 31.05 -6.30
N ASP A 253 -8.88 30.66 -5.59
CA ASP A 253 -8.78 29.79 -4.42
C ASP A 253 -8.43 28.36 -4.84
N LEU A 254 -8.96 27.90 -5.98
CA LEU A 254 -8.59 26.61 -6.56
C LEU A 254 -7.11 26.56 -6.94
N SER A 255 -6.58 27.61 -7.58
CA SER A 255 -5.15 27.68 -7.92
C SER A 255 -4.26 27.70 -6.68
N ALA A 256 -4.64 28.44 -5.64
CA ALA A 256 -3.91 28.47 -4.37
C ALA A 256 -3.90 27.09 -3.68
N ILE A 257 -5.04 26.39 -3.68
CA ILE A 257 -5.15 25.04 -3.13
C ILE A 257 -4.32 24.04 -3.95
N GLU A 258 -4.31 24.14 -5.28
CA GLU A 258 -3.50 23.26 -6.14
C GLU A 258 -2.01 23.43 -5.83
N ALA A 259 -1.51 24.66 -5.75
CA ALA A 259 -0.10 24.93 -5.43
C ALA A 259 0.28 24.35 -4.06
N GLN A 260 -0.55 24.57 -3.03
CA GLN A 260 -0.33 24.04 -1.70
C GLN A 260 -0.40 22.51 -1.66
N THR A 261 -1.27 21.90 -2.48
CA THR A 261 -1.34 20.45 -2.62
C THR A 261 -0.10 19.89 -3.32
N CYS A 262 0.45 20.60 -4.32
CA CYS A 262 1.73 20.26 -4.94
C CYS A 262 2.87 20.24 -3.92
N ASP A 263 2.96 21.27 -3.07
CA ASP A 263 3.98 21.36 -2.02
C ASP A 263 3.83 20.24 -0.99
N PHE A 264 2.60 19.95 -0.58
CA PHE A 264 2.28 18.85 0.33
C PHE A 264 2.72 17.49 -0.25
N VAL A 265 2.31 17.18 -1.49
CA VAL A 265 2.65 15.91 -2.15
C VAL A 265 4.16 15.77 -2.32
N SER A 266 4.82 16.83 -2.80
CA SER A 266 6.28 16.82 -3.01
C SER A 266 7.03 16.62 -1.70
N THR A 267 6.66 17.33 -0.65
CA THR A 267 7.28 17.22 0.68
C THR A 267 7.10 15.81 1.24
N LEU A 268 5.90 15.24 1.15
CA LEU A 268 5.66 13.88 1.66
C LEU A 268 6.39 12.83 0.84
N LEU A 269 6.45 12.93 -0.50
CA LEU A 269 7.20 12.00 -1.33
C LEU A 269 8.70 12.05 -1.01
N GLN A 270 9.27 13.23 -0.81
CA GLN A 270 10.66 13.37 -0.35
C GLN A 270 10.86 12.75 1.04
N ALA A 271 9.92 12.97 1.96
CA ALA A 271 9.97 12.40 3.29
C ALA A 271 9.88 10.86 3.32
N LEU A 272 9.34 10.22 2.27
CA LEU A 272 9.36 8.76 2.14
C LEU A 272 10.78 8.20 2.08
N ALA A 273 11.73 8.96 1.53
CA ALA A 273 13.14 8.55 1.42
C ALA A 273 13.84 8.48 2.78
N SER A 274 13.34 9.23 3.78
CA SER A 274 13.89 9.23 5.13
C SER A 274 13.25 8.13 5.99
N PRO A 275 14.01 7.12 6.48
CA PRO A 275 13.45 6.01 7.26
C PRO A 275 12.70 6.43 8.52
N SER A 276 13.03 7.58 9.10
CA SER A 276 12.37 8.13 10.29
C SER A 276 11.03 8.78 9.98
N LEU A 277 10.86 9.33 8.77
CA LEU A 277 9.65 10.02 8.33
C LEU A 277 8.75 9.15 7.44
N GLN A 278 9.30 8.07 6.87
CA GLN A 278 8.65 7.23 5.87
C GLN A 278 7.26 6.75 6.29
N VAL A 279 7.10 6.27 7.52
CA VAL A 279 5.81 5.75 8.01
C VAL A 279 4.76 6.86 8.06
N LEU A 280 5.14 8.02 8.62
CA LEU A 280 4.27 9.17 8.78
C LEU A 280 3.88 9.74 7.41
N ALA A 281 4.85 9.92 6.51
CA ALA A 281 4.61 10.39 5.16
C ALA A 281 3.72 9.43 4.36
N ALA A 282 4.00 8.12 4.42
CA ALA A 282 3.20 7.12 3.74
C ALA A 282 1.76 7.08 4.26
N TYR A 283 1.59 7.18 5.58
CA TYR A 283 0.27 7.19 6.21
C TYR A 283 -0.54 8.44 5.82
N HIS A 284 0.05 9.63 5.90
CA HIS A 284 -0.67 10.88 5.58
C HIS A 284 -0.96 11.02 4.09
N LEU A 285 -0.03 10.61 3.22
CA LEU A 285 -0.30 10.57 1.78
C LEU A 285 -1.41 9.55 1.48
N SER A 286 -1.36 8.37 2.11
CA SER A 286 -2.43 7.37 2.02
C SER A 286 -3.80 7.89 2.46
N LEU A 287 -3.88 8.68 3.54
CA LEU A 287 -5.13 9.32 3.99
C LEU A 287 -5.60 10.42 3.04
N ALA A 288 -4.69 11.17 2.41
CA ALA A 288 -5.02 12.17 1.41
C ALA A 288 -5.65 11.55 0.16
N LEU A 289 -5.28 10.32 -0.19
CA LEU A 289 -5.83 9.58 -1.33
C LEU A 289 -7.24 9.00 -1.08
N VAL A 290 -7.72 8.99 0.16
CA VAL A 290 -8.93 8.23 0.58
C VAL A 290 -10.23 9.03 0.47
N LEU A 291 -10.23 10.14 -0.26
CA LEU A 291 -11.21 11.20 -0.05
C LEU A 291 -12.35 11.31 -1.06
N SER A 292 -13.31 12.14 -0.63
CA SER A 292 -14.53 12.61 -1.29
C SER A 292 -14.29 12.91 -2.78
N TYR A 293 -15.38 12.88 -3.56
CA TYR A 293 -15.42 13.13 -5.01
C TYR A 293 -14.63 14.38 -5.46
N HIS A 294 -14.25 15.28 -4.55
CA HIS A 294 -13.54 16.53 -4.82
C HIS A 294 -12.07 16.56 -4.40
N GLY A 295 -11.67 15.79 -3.39
CA GLY A 295 -10.23 15.53 -3.16
C GLY A 295 -9.58 14.82 -4.36
N LEU A 296 -10.41 14.15 -5.15
CA LEU A 296 -10.03 13.44 -6.38
C LEU A 296 -9.43 14.33 -7.46
N THR A 297 -9.96 15.53 -7.70
CA THR A 297 -9.40 16.41 -8.75
C THR A 297 -8.14 17.13 -8.29
N GLN A 298 -8.06 17.48 -7.00
CA GLN A 298 -6.95 18.27 -6.47
C GLN A 298 -5.64 17.50 -6.35
N MET A 299 -5.70 16.20 -6.08
CA MET A 299 -4.49 15.38 -5.90
C MET A 299 -3.91 14.87 -7.22
N VAL A 300 -4.69 14.82 -8.31
CA VAL A 300 -4.26 14.22 -9.58
C VAL A 300 -3.06 14.93 -10.19
N ALA A 301 -3.16 16.24 -10.41
CA ALA A 301 -2.09 17.01 -11.06
C ALA A 301 -0.79 17.04 -10.21
N PRO A 302 -0.83 17.27 -8.88
CA PRO A 302 0.31 17.10 -8.00
C PRO A 302 0.98 15.72 -8.11
N LEU A 303 0.20 14.65 -8.03
CA LEU A 303 0.71 13.28 -8.08
C LEU A 303 1.28 12.93 -9.45
N SER A 304 0.65 13.37 -10.54
CA SER A 304 1.11 13.07 -11.89
C SER A 304 2.42 13.77 -12.24
N ARG A 305 2.65 14.95 -11.66
CA ARG A 305 3.93 15.69 -11.78
C ARG A 305 5.02 15.06 -10.92
N ALA A 306 4.68 14.60 -9.71
CA ALA A 306 5.65 14.13 -8.73
C ALA A 306 5.98 12.63 -8.85
N LEU A 307 5.09 11.82 -9.41
CA LEU A 307 5.30 10.39 -9.61
C LEU A 307 5.83 10.09 -11.01
N ASN A 308 6.77 9.16 -11.07
CA ASN A 308 7.26 8.53 -12.29
C ASN A 308 7.52 7.03 -12.02
N ALA A 309 7.91 6.29 -13.06
CA ALA A 309 8.17 4.86 -12.95
C ALA A 309 9.24 4.52 -11.89
N GLU A 310 10.30 5.32 -11.79
CA GLU A 310 11.40 5.12 -10.83
C GLU A 310 10.95 5.28 -9.38
N VAL A 311 10.14 6.29 -9.09
CA VAL A 311 9.58 6.52 -7.74
C VAL A 311 8.68 5.33 -7.34
N VAL A 312 7.87 4.83 -8.27
CA VAL A 312 6.97 3.70 -8.00
C VAL A 312 7.75 2.40 -7.83
N ASP A 313 8.74 2.15 -8.68
CA ASP A 313 9.66 1.02 -8.53
C ASP A 313 10.41 1.08 -7.19
N TRP A 314 10.93 2.25 -6.83
CA TRP A 314 11.57 2.49 -5.55
C TRP A 314 10.61 2.20 -4.37
N LEU A 315 9.34 2.63 -4.42
CA LEU A 315 8.35 2.34 -3.39
C LEU A 315 8.11 0.84 -3.22
N TRP A 316 7.98 0.11 -4.33
CA TRP A 316 7.91 -1.35 -4.27
C TRP A 316 9.19 -1.94 -3.69
N GLY A 317 10.35 -1.49 -4.14
CA GLY A 317 11.66 -1.89 -3.59
C GLY A 317 11.78 -1.64 -2.08
N GLN A 318 11.24 -0.53 -1.57
CA GLN A 318 11.20 -0.24 -0.12
C GLN A 318 10.26 -1.20 0.61
N LEU A 319 9.05 -1.41 0.10
CA LEU A 319 8.12 -2.40 0.64
C LEU A 319 8.76 -3.79 0.67
N LEU A 320 9.49 -4.14 -0.40
CA LEU A 320 10.15 -5.41 -0.62
C LEU A 320 11.43 -5.62 0.22
N ARG A 321 12.07 -4.56 0.69
CA ARG A 321 13.26 -4.65 1.55
C ARG A 321 12.96 -4.40 3.02
N SER A 322 11.83 -3.77 3.33
CA SER A 322 11.49 -3.42 4.71
C SER A 322 11.19 -4.66 5.57
N GLU A 323 12.03 -4.86 6.58
CA GLU A 323 11.83 -5.82 7.67
C GLU A 323 10.85 -5.31 8.73
N ASP A 324 10.63 -3.99 8.78
CA ASP A 324 9.73 -3.34 9.72
C ASP A 324 8.25 -3.55 9.32
N PRO A 325 7.45 -4.24 10.15
CA PRO A 325 6.03 -4.42 9.85
C PRO A 325 5.29 -3.09 9.78
N VAL A 326 5.64 -2.08 10.59
CA VAL A 326 4.92 -0.79 10.62
C VAL A 326 5.14 -0.02 9.32
N ALA A 327 6.39 0.17 8.89
CA ALA A 327 6.69 0.76 7.58
C ALA A 327 6.09 -0.06 6.44
N ARG A 328 6.15 -1.39 6.50
CA ARG A 328 5.54 -2.27 5.48
C ARG A 328 4.03 -2.07 5.39
N GLY A 329 3.33 -2.00 6.52
CA GLY A 329 1.90 -1.74 6.58
C GLY A 329 1.54 -0.38 5.98
N ALA A 330 2.28 0.67 6.35
CA ALA A 330 2.04 2.02 5.84
C ALA A 330 2.35 2.15 4.34
N LEU A 331 3.49 1.64 3.87
CA LEU A 331 3.87 1.63 2.45
C LEU A 331 2.94 0.76 1.60
N GLY A 332 2.62 -0.44 2.09
CA GLY A 332 1.72 -1.36 1.38
C GLY A 332 0.34 -0.77 1.22
N ARG A 333 -0.14 -0.05 2.24
CA ARG A 333 -1.37 0.73 2.16
C ARG A 333 -1.25 1.87 1.16
N LEU A 334 -0.19 2.67 1.25
CA LEU A 334 0.04 3.79 0.32
C LEU A 334 -0.02 3.30 -1.12
N LEU A 335 0.69 2.22 -1.46
CA LEU A 335 0.65 1.61 -2.79
C LEU A 335 -0.76 1.19 -3.17
N CYS A 336 -1.48 0.45 -2.32
CA CYS A 336 -2.87 0.07 -2.62
C CYS A 336 -3.75 1.29 -2.91
N ASN A 337 -3.60 2.37 -2.13
CA ASN A 337 -4.36 3.61 -2.30
C ASN A 337 -3.93 4.39 -3.54
N LEU A 338 -2.64 4.45 -3.87
CA LEU A 338 -2.14 5.10 -5.07
C LEU A 338 -2.71 4.44 -6.33
N TYR A 339 -2.65 3.11 -6.42
CA TYR A 339 -3.19 2.39 -7.57
C TYR A 339 -4.71 2.56 -7.65
N ASP A 340 -5.45 2.45 -6.53
CA ASP A 340 -6.91 2.58 -6.53
C ASP A 340 -7.36 4.00 -6.90
N PHE A 341 -6.76 5.00 -6.26
CA PHE A 341 -7.03 6.41 -6.50
C PHE A 341 -6.72 6.82 -7.93
N LEU A 342 -5.49 6.59 -8.41
CA LEU A 342 -5.07 7.06 -9.74
C LEU A 342 -5.81 6.31 -10.85
N SER A 343 -6.11 5.02 -10.66
CA SER A 343 -6.93 4.26 -11.62
C SER A 343 -8.34 4.86 -11.72
N TYR A 344 -8.93 5.31 -10.61
CA TYR A 344 -10.23 5.95 -10.66
C TYR A 344 -10.15 7.38 -11.23
N ALA A 345 -9.25 8.20 -10.70
CA ALA A 345 -9.20 9.64 -10.93
C ALA A 345 -8.71 10.05 -12.32
N ALA A 346 -7.87 9.22 -12.95
CA ALA A 346 -7.28 9.51 -14.26
C ALA A 346 -8.29 9.76 -15.38
N PHE A 347 -9.49 9.19 -15.27
CA PHE A 347 -10.54 9.30 -16.30
C PHE A 347 -11.76 10.10 -15.83
N THR A 348 -11.72 10.67 -14.63
CA THR A 348 -12.78 11.54 -14.08
C THR A 348 -12.29 12.98 -13.84
N SER A 349 -11.08 13.31 -14.28
CA SER A 349 -10.45 14.62 -14.07
C SER A 349 -9.89 15.16 -15.39
N LYS A 350 -9.54 16.45 -15.43
CA LYS A 350 -8.91 17.13 -16.58
C LYS A 350 -7.44 16.70 -16.79
N TRP A 351 -7.15 15.40 -16.72
CA TRP A 351 -5.82 14.80 -16.74
C TRP A 351 -4.92 15.30 -17.87
N SER A 352 -5.49 15.40 -19.06
CA SER A 352 -4.80 15.64 -20.33
C SER A 352 -4.25 17.04 -20.53
N ALA A 353 -4.84 18.06 -19.90
CA ALA A 353 -4.39 19.45 -20.07
C ALA A 353 -2.99 19.66 -19.48
N ASP A 354 -2.64 18.92 -18.43
CA ASP A 354 -1.50 19.28 -17.58
C ASP A 354 -0.21 18.48 -17.88
N ILE A 355 -0.32 17.28 -18.47
CA ILE A 355 0.80 16.31 -18.52
C ILE A 355 1.30 16.07 -19.96
N GLY A 356 0.50 16.44 -20.98
CA GLY A 356 0.86 16.22 -22.39
C GLY A 356 0.94 14.74 -22.81
N VAL A 357 0.52 13.82 -21.93
CA VAL A 357 0.43 12.37 -22.17
C VAL A 357 -0.96 11.91 -21.79
N SER A 358 -1.54 10.99 -22.57
CA SER A 358 -2.86 10.44 -22.26
C SER A 358 -2.83 9.66 -20.94
N ALA A 359 -3.96 9.64 -20.24
CA ALA A 359 -4.02 9.12 -18.88
C ALA A 359 -3.70 7.62 -18.79
N GLY A 360 -4.18 6.85 -19.75
CA GLY A 360 -3.91 5.42 -19.88
C GLY A 360 -2.44 5.11 -20.12
N ILE A 361 -1.76 5.87 -21.00
CA ILE A 361 -0.31 5.71 -21.24
C ILE A 361 0.47 6.06 -19.98
N TRP A 362 0.16 7.19 -19.33
CA TRP A 362 0.86 7.58 -18.12
C TRP A 362 0.67 6.56 -16.99
N LEU A 363 -0.57 6.10 -16.75
CA LEU A 363 -0.85 5.08 -15.75
C LEU A 363 -0.10 3.78 -16.06
N TRP A 364 -0.10 3.38 -17.32
CA TRP A 364 0.60 2.18 -17.77
C TRP A 364 2.10 2.25 -17.46
N ARG A 365 2.76 3.29 -17.94
CA ARG A 365 4.22 3.45 -17.80
C ARG A 365 4.65 3.73 -16.36
N THR A 366 3.88 4.54 -15.62
CA THR A 366 4.25 4.98 -14.28
C THR A 366 3.88 3.97 -13.20
N LEU A 367 2.70 3.35 -13.28
CA LEU A 367 2.21 2.45 -12.22
C LEU A 367 2.34 0.98 -12.62
N TRP A 368 1.86 0.60 -13.80
CA TRP A 368 1.66 -0.80 -14.13
C TRP A 368 2.94 -1.49 -14.61
N VAL A 369 3.78 -0.83 -15.40
CA VAL A 369 5.07 -1.39 -15.84
C VAL A 369 5.98 -1.74 -14.64
N PRO A 370 6.26 -0.83 -13.69
CA PRO A 370 7.03 -1.18 -12.49
C PRO A 370 6.42 -2.34 -11.69
N PHE A 371 5.08 -2.41 -11.62
CA PHE A 371 4.40 -3.52 -10.95
C PHE A 371 4.63 -4.87 -11.64
N PHE A 372 4.57 -4.91 -12.97
CA PHE A 372 4.82 -6.14 -13.73
C PHE A 372 6.28 -6.58 -13.65
N ASP A 373 7.22 -5.63 -13.58
CA ASP A 373 8.64 -5.92 -13.46
C ASP A 373 8.97 -6.64 -12.14
N LEU A 374 8.18 -6.47 -11.07
CA LEU A 374 8.29 -7.26 -9.82
C LEU A 374 8.17 -8.78 -10.04
N ARG A 375 7.66 -9.22 -11.19
CA ARG A 375 7.57 -10.64 -11.55
C ARG A 375 8.93 -11.34 -11.54
N SER A 376 10.02 -10.68 -11.94
CA SER A 376 11.35 -11.29 -11.91
C SER A 376 11.79 -11.64 -10.49
N ASP A 377 11.38 -10.82 -9.52
CA ASP A 377 11.86 -10.89 -8.14
C ASP A 377 10.94 -11.73 -7.23
N LEU A 378 9.79 -12.15 -7.77
CA LEU A 378 8.71 -12.75 -6.99
C LEU A 378 9.07 -14.08 -6.33
N VAL A 379 10.04 -14.84 -6.86
CA VAL A 379 10.52 -16.09 -6.23
C VAL A 379 11.01 -15.85 -4.79
N SER A 380 11.53 -14.66 -4.50
CA SER A 380 12.02 -14.25 -3.17
C SER A 380 10.96 -13.57 -2.29
N VAL A 381 9.79 -13.19 -2.85
CA VAL A 381 8.82 -12.25 -2.25
C VAL A 381 7.53 -12.93 -1.76
N VAL A 382 7.25 -14.16 -2.21
CA VAL A 382 5.92 -14.79 -2.22
C VAL A 382 5.23 -14.98 -0.86
N ALA A 383 5.93 -15.02 0.28
CA ALA A 383 5.26 -15.34 1.54
C ALA A 383 4.63 -14.13 2.28
N ILE A 384 5.35 -13.02 2.40
CA ILE A 384 4.97 -11.95 3.36
C ILE A 384 4.11 -10.86 2.71
N ARG A 385 4.15 -10.73 1.37
CA ARG A 385 3.61 -9.56 0.66
C ARG A 385 2.51 -9.88 -0.36
N LYS A 386 2.05 -11.12 -0.36
CA LYS A 386 0.97 -11.61 -1.25
C LYS A 386 -0.29 -10.76 -1.12
N HIS A 387 -0.62 -10.27 0.07
CA HIS A 387 -1.84 -9.49 0.31
C HIS A 387 -1.86 -8.14 -0.43
N VAL A 388 -0.76 -7.36 -0.38
CA VAL A 388 -0.64 -6.07 -1.09
C VAL A 388 -0.72 -6.30 -2.60
N VAL A 389 0.08 -7.25 -3.11
CA VAL A 389 0.11 -7.59 -4.54
C VAL A 389 -1.27 -8.04 -5.02
N CYS A 390 -1.95 -8.92 -4.29
CA CYS A 390 -3.32 -9.33 -4.61
C CYS A 390 -4.28 -8.15 -4.63
N ARG A 391 -4.16 -7.20 -3.70
CA ARG A 391 -5.03 -6.02 -3.64
C ARG A 391 -4.79 -5.11 -4.84
N VAL A 392 -3.55 -4.85 -5.20
CA VAL A 392 -3.18 -4.08 -6.41
C VAL A 392 -3.66 -4.78 -7.68
N CYS A 393 -3.49 -6.11 -7.80
CA CYS A 393 -4.04 -6.85 -8.95
C CYS A 393 -5.56 -6.72 -9.08
N LYS A 394 -6.30 -6.71 -7.95
CA LYS A 394 -7.75 -6.53 -7.95
C LYS A 394 -8.15 -5.13 -8.38
N VAL A 395 -7.34 -4.10 -8.09
CA VAL A 395 -7.61 -2.71 -8.47
C VAL A 395 -7.65 -2.54 -9.99
N PHE A 396 -6.79 -3.24 -10.75
CA PHE A 396 -6.72 -3.09 -12.21
C PHE A 396 -8.09 -3.19 -12.89
N PHE A 397 -8.88 -4.21 -12.53
CA PHE A 397 -10.22 -4.44 -13.07
C PHE A 397 -11.36 -3.93 -12.18
N ARG A 398 -11.05 -3.29 -11.04
CA ARG A 398 -12.07 -2.66 -10.19
C ARG A 398 -12.78 -1.54 -10.95
N TRP A 399 -12.02 -0.79 -11.74
CA TRP A 399 -12.49 0.32 -12.57
C TRP A 399 -12.44 -0.13 -14.04
N SER A 400 -13.47 -0.85 -14.46
CA SER A 400 -13.51 -1.49 -15.78
C SER A 400 -13.31 -0.51 -16.95
N ARG A 401 -13.84 0.71 -16.82
CA ARG A 401 -13.64 1.80 -17.79
C ARG A 401 -12.16 2.19 -17.90
N THR A 402 -11.50 2.43 -16.78
CA THR A 402 -10.06 2.72 -16.71
C THR A 402 -9.24 1.61 -17.36
N ALA A 403 -9.53 0.34 -17.04
CA ALA A 403 -8.82 -0.79 -17.63
C ALA A 403 -8.96 -0.82 -19.16
N SER A 404 -10.17 -0.57 -19.67
CA SER A 404 -10.46 -0.52 -21.12
C SER A 404 -9.74 0.66 -21.79
N SER A 405 -9.73 1.83 -21.13
CA SER A 405 -9.00 3.01 -21.57
C SER A 405 -7.49 2.81 -21.61
N ILE A 406 -6.90 2.17 -20.59
CA ILE A 406 -5.48 1.78 -20.60
C ILE A 406 -5.22 0.81 -21.76
N CYS A 407 -6.09 -0.18 -21.97
CA CYS A 407 -5.95 -1.15 -23.06
C CYS A 407 -5.92 -0.48 -24.43
N TYR A 408 -6.79 0.50 -24.63
CA TYR A 408 -6.86 1.27 -25.87
C TYR A 408 -5.65 2.19 -26.05
N GLU A 409 -5.32 3.01 -25.05
CA GLU A 409 -4.29 4.04 -25.20
C GLU A 409 -2.86 3.49 -25.15
N ALA A 410 -2.60 2.47 -24.32
CA ALA A 410 -1.29 1.86 -24.14
C ALA A 410 -1.13 0.55 -24.92
N GLN A 411 -1.90 0.36 -26.00
CA GLN A 411 -1.94 -0.90 -26.74
C GLN A 411 -0.55 -1.39 -27.20
N ALA A 412 0.29 -0.48 -27.72
CA ALA A 412 1.64 -0.82 -28.17
C ALA A 412 2.51 -1.33 -27.01
N ASP A 413 2.59 -0.55 -25.92
CA ASP A 413 3.34 -0.90 -24.71
C ASP A 413 2.83 -2.21 -24.06
N ILE A 414 1.52 -2.47 -24.13
CA ILE A 414 0.93 -3.74 -23.66
C ILE A 414 1.41 -4.90 -24.51
N GLN A 415 1.44 -4.77 -25.84
CA GLN A 415 1.94 -5.85 -26.69
C GLN A 415 3.42 -6.13 -26.46
N GLU A 416 4.23 -5.08 -26.28
CA GLU A 416 5.64 -5.24 -25.90
C GLU A 416 5.79 -6.01 -24.58
N LEU A 417 5.00 -5.65 -23.56
CA LEU A 417 4.95 -6.38 -22.30
C LEU A 417 4.59 -7.85 -22.52
N LEU A 418 3.57 -8.14 -23.34
CA LEU A 418 3.13 -9.50 -23.63
C LEU A 418 4.17 -10.33 -24.39
N VAL A 419 4.95 -9.71 -25.28
CA VAL A 419 6.09 -10.35 -25.96
C VAL A 419 7.22 -10.63 -24.96
N LYS A 420 7.58 -9.65 -24.12
CA LYS A 420 8.59 -9.81 -23.05
C LYS A 420 8.25 -10.96 -22.09
N TYR A 421 6.96 -11.17 -21.82
CA TYR A 421 6.47 -12.23 -20.94
C TYR A 421 5.87 -13.43 -21.66
N GLU A 422 6.04 -13.50 -22.98
CA GLU A 422 5.57 -14.64 -23.76
C GLU A 422 6.18 -15.88 -23.10
N PRO A 423 5.35 -16.86 -22.69
CA PRO A 423 5.83 -18.02 -21.96
C PRO A 423 6.72 -18.80 -22.90
N SER A 424 8.01 -18.47 -22.91
CA SER A 424 9.05 -19.06 -23.73
C SER A 424 9.09 -20.54 -23.42
N THR A 425 8.31 -21.32 -24.19
CA THR A 425 8.19 -22.78 -24.18
C THR A 425 8.35 -23.43 -22.80
N LEU A 426 7.79 -22.81 -21.76
CA LEU A 426 7.77 -23.34 -20.40
C LEU A 426 6.78 -24.49 -20.38
N THR A 427 7.33 -25.63 -20.83
CA THR A 427 6.82 -26.98 -20.91
C THR A 427 5.45 -27.18 -20.28
N ARG A 428 4.55 -27.72 -21.11
CA ARG A 428 3.25 -28.36 -20.82
C ARG A 428 3.21 -29.20 -19.52
N LYS A 429 4.37 -29.54 -18.93
CA LYS A 429 4.56 -30.22 -17.64
C LYS A 429 4.18 -29.38 -16.41
N ARG A 430 4.03 -28.05 -16.49
CA ARG A 430 3.60 -27.23 -15.32
C ARG A 430 2.12 -27.34 -14.95
N ARG A 431 1.30 -28.07 -15.73
CA ARG A 431 -0.16 -28.23 -15.51
C ARG A 431 -0.59 -28.91 -14.19
N ARG A 432 0.35 -29.27 -13.31
CA ARG A 432 0.05 -29.88 -11.99
C ARG A 432 0.56 -29.09 -10.78
N LEU A 433 1.22 -27.95 -10.94
CA LEU A 433 1.44 -27.07 -9.78
C LEU A 433 0.07 -26.55 -9.35
N SER A 434 -0.25 -26.68 -8.06
CA SER A 434 -1.53 -26.23 -7.52
C SER A 434 -1.71 -24.74 -7.84
N GLN A 435 -2.92 -24.38 -8.26
CA GLN A 435 -3.32 -23.01 -8.63
C GLN A 435 -2.99 -21.98 -7.54
N ASP A 436 -2.89 -22.43 -6.28
CA ASP A 436 -2.47 -21.64 -5.12
C ASP A 436 -1.03 -21.09 -5.19
N GLN A 437 -0.18 -21.67 -6.04
CA GLN A 437 1.22 -21.27 -6.21
C GLN A 437 1.44 -20.28 -7.35
N GLU A 438 0.43 -20.01 -8.19
CA GLU A 438 0.61 -19.05 -9.27
C GLU A 438 0.70 -17.62 -8.71
N SER A 439 1.68 -16.85 -9.19
CA SER A 439 1.84 -15.45 -8.78
C SER A 439 0.60 -14.64 -9.22
N PRO A 440 0.02 -13.82 -8.33
CA PRO A 440 -1.10 -12.95 -8.70
C PRO A 440 -0.79 -12.01 -9.88
N ILE A 441 0.49 -11.65 -10.07
CA ILE A 441 0.94 -10.82 -11.20
C ILE A 441 0.87 -11.62 -12.50
N THR A 442 1.30 -12.88 -12.50
CA THR A 442 1.17 -13.77 -13.66
C THR A 442 -0.29 -13.96 -14.06
N VAL A 443 -1.16 -14.17 -13.08
CA VAL A 443 -2.62 -14.26 -13.31
C VAL A 443 -3.16 -12.97 -13.92
N LEU A 444 -2.70 -11.79 -13.47
CA LEU A 444 -3.10 -10.51 -14.05
C LEU A 444 -2.62 -10.36 -15.49
N ILE A 445 -1.35 -10.69 -15.78
CA ILE A 445 -0.79 -10.65 -17.15
C ILE A 445 -1.60 -11.56 -18.08
N GLN A 446 -1.96 -12.77 -17.64
CA GLN A 446 -2.80 -13.68 -18.43
C GLN A 446 -4.19 -13.08 -18.72
N LYS A 447 -4.79 -12.36 -17.76
CA LYS A 447 -6.06 -11.66 -17.98
C LYS A 447 -5.92 -10.51 -18.99
N ILE A 448 -4.81 -9.77 -18.95
CA ILE A 448 -4.49 -8.71 -19.92
C ILE A 448 -4.21 -9.29 -21.31
N ALA A 449 -3.58 -10.46 -21.39
CA ALA A 449 -3.34 -11.19 -22.63
C ALA A 449 -4.63 -11.76 -23.27
N SER A 450 -5.73 -11.80 -22.52
CA SER A 450 -7.00 -12.36 -23.00
C SER A 450 -7.51 -11.61 -24.23
N PRO A 451 -8.05 -12.32 -25.25
CA PRO A 451 -8.77 -11.69 -26.36
C PRO A 451 -9.89 -10.75 -25.90
N LEU A 452 -10.54 -11.05 -24.76
CA LEU A 452 -11.60 -10.20 -24.20
C LEU A 452 -11.10 -8.81 -23.81
N PHE A 453 -9.85 -8.69 -23.36
CA PHE A 453 -9.30 -7.39 -23.00
C PHE A 453 -9.05 -6.54 -24.25
N ARG A 454 -8.63 -7.16 -25.35
CA ARG A 454 -8.52 -6.48 -26.66
C ARG A 454 -9.88 -6.02 -27.19
N LEU A 455 -10.94 -6.83 -27.01
CA LEU A 455 -12.30 -6.41 -27.36
C LEU A 455 -12.76 -5.21 -26.51
N ALA A 456 -12.37 -5.15 -25.23
CA ALA A 456 -12.66 -3.99 -24.39
C ALA A 456 -12.00 -2.70 -24.92
N ALA A 457 -10.77 -2.77 -25.46
CA ALA A 457 -10.15 -1.63 -26.13
C ALA A 457 -10.91 -1.19 -27.39
N SER A 458 -11.40 -2.14 -28.21
CA SER A 458 -12.21 -1.81 -29.39
C SER A 458 -13.51 -1.10 -29.01
N LEU A 459 -14.19 -1.56 -27.95
CA LEU A 459 -15.39 -0.89 -27.44
C LEU A 459 -15.09 0.50 -26.89
N GLU A 460 -13.99 0.65 -26.17
CA GLU A 460 -13.61 1.93 -25.57
C GLU A 460 -13.24 2.98 -26.63
N LYS A 461 -12.50 2.57 -27.67
CA LYS A 461 -12.24 3.40 -28.86
C LYS A 461 -13.53 3.97 -29.43
N GLU A 462 -14.57 3.14 -29.43
CA GLU A 462 -15.85 3.44 -30.04
C GLU A 462 -16.82 4.14 -29.10
N ARG A 463 -16.53 4.24 -27.80
CA ARG A 463 -17.31 5.07 -26.87
C ARG A 463 -16.84 6.52 -26.86
N ARG A 464 -15.59 6.79 -27.21
CA ARG A 464 -15.04 8.14 -27.18
C ARG A 464 -15.61 8.98 -28.32
N ILE A 465 -16.49 9.94 -27.98
CA ILE A 465 -17.11 10.89 -28.92
C ILE A 465 -16.07 11.71 -29.67
N SER A 466 -14.98 12.07 -28.99
CA SER A 466 -13.94 12.92 -29.57
C SER A 466 -12.55 12.51 -29.11
N GLN A 467 -11.56 12.89 -29.91
CA GLN A 467 -10.17 12.93 -29.47
C GLN A 467 -9.93 14.02 -28.42
N SER A 468 -10.93 14.88 -28.15
CA SER A 468 -10.83 15.92 -27.12
C SER A 468 -10.88 15.26 -25.74
N PRO A 469 -9.83 15.43 -24.95
CA PRO A 469 -9.70 14.74 -23.69
C PRO A 469 -10.52 15.39 -22.55
N HIS A 470 -11.34 16.39 -22.86
CA HIS A 470 -12.30 17.00 -21.93
C HIS A 470 -13.69 16.36 -22.02
N LEU A 471 -13.95 15.54 -23.04
CA LEU A 471 -15.24 14.89 -23.27
C LEU A 471 -15.22 13.41 -22.89
N HIS A 472 -14.23 12.97 -22.10
CA HIS A 472 -14.17 11.59 -21.59
C HIS A 472 -15.38 11.21 -20.74
N GLU A 473 -16.19 12.17 -20.29
CA GLU A 473 -17.42 11.87 -19.54
C GLU A 473 -18.63 11.56 -20.44
N ILE A 474 -18.58 11.93 -21.71
CA ILE A 474 -19.69 11.73 -22.65
C ILE A 474 -19.36 10.56 -23.56
N ASP A 475 -19.99 9.42 -23.29
CA ASP A 475 -19.89 8.23 -24.14
C ASP A 475 -20.86 8.34 -25.32
N ARG A 476 -20.41 7.99 -26.54
CA ARG A 476 -21.33 7.77 -27.66
C ARG A 476 -21.95 6.39 -27.60
N ALA A 477 -23.15 6.27 -28.14
CA ALA A 477 -23.72 4.98 -28.49
C ALA A 477 -22.78 4.23 -29.45
N ILE A 478 -22.53 2.95 -29.13
CA ILE A 478 -21.76 2.06 -30.00
C ILE A 478 -22.65 1.65 -31.18
N PRO A 479 -22.18 1.73 -32.45
CA PRO A 479 -22.95 1.31 -33.60
C PRO A 479 -23.45 -0.13 -33.48
N ARG A 480 -24.72 -0.39 -33.83
CA ARG A 480 -25.37 -1.70 -33.67
C ARG A 480 -24.61 -2.85 -34.33
N LEU A 481 -24.04 -2.62 -35.51
CA LEU A 481 -23.27 -3.64 -36.24
C LEU A 481 -22.03 -4.06 -35.45
N LEU A 482 -21.27 -3.08 -34.97
CA LEU A 482 -20.07 -3.32 -34.17
C LEU A 482 -20.40 -3.94 -32.82
N LEU A 483 -21.50 -3.50 -32.20
CA LEU A 483 -22.01 -4.11 -30.97
C LEU A 483 -22.33 -5.59 -31.18
N SER A 484 -23.01 -5.94 -32.28
CA SER A 484 -23.33 -7.32 -32.63
C SER A 484 -22.07 -8.17 -32.86
N GLU A 485 -21.09 -7.61 -33.57
CA GLU A 485 -19.80 -8.26 -33.83
C GLU A 485 -19.04 -8.52 -32.52
N VAL A 486 -18.90 -7.51 -31.66
CA VAL A 486 -18.19 -7.65 -30.39
C VAL A 486 -18.91 -8.64 -29.47
N VAL A 487 -20.24 -8.64 -29.41
CA VAL A 487 -21.00 -9.63 -28.63
C VAL A 487 -20.77 -11.04 -29.17
N GLY A 488 -20.74 -11.23 -30.50
CA GLY A 488 -20.38 -12.50 -31.13
C GLY A 488 -18.97 -12.96 -30.71
N ASN A 489 -17.99 -12.08 -30.81
CA ASN A 489 -16.61 -12.37 -30.41
C ASN A 489 -16.48 -12.69 -28.91
N ILE A 490 -17.22 -11.99 -28.03
CA ILE A 490 -17.26 -12.29 -26.59
C ILE A 490 -17.86 -13.67 -26.35
N ALA A 491 -18.96 -14.00 -27.03
CA ALA A 491 -19.62 -15.29 -26.92
C ALA A 491 -18.69 -16.43 -27.36
N ASP A 492 -17.99 -16.27 -28.49
CA ASP A 492 -17.03 -17.25 -28.99
C ASP A 492 -15.89 -17.48 -27.99
N VAL A 493 -15.33 -16.40 -27.43
CA VAL A 493 -14.27 -16.53 -26.42
C VAL A 493 -14.80 -17.18 -25.14
N ALA A 494 -16.02 -16.86 -24.71
CA ALA A 494 -16.64 -17.47 -23.53
C ALA A 494 -16.90 -18.97 -23.73
N ILE A 495 -17.47 -19.36 -24.87
CA ILE A 495 -17.75 -20.76 -25.24
C ILE A 495 -16.45 -21.56 -25.27
N ASN A 496 -15.42 -21.03 -25.93
CA ASN A 496 -14.13 -21.70 -26.06
C ASN A 496 -13.36 -21.85 -24.72
N ASN A 497 -13.66 -21.03 -23.72
CA ASN A 497 -13.04 -21.11 -22.38
C ASN A 497 -13.93 -21.76 -21.31
N SER A 498 -15.19 -22.07 -21.63
CA SER A 498 -16.21 -22.55 -20.67
C SER A 498 -15.96 -23.94 -20.07
N ALA A 499 -14.93 -24.66 -20.52
CA ALA A 499 -14.65 -26.03 -20.09
C ALA A 499 -14.30 -26.18 -18.59
N THR A 500 -14.09 -25.09 -17.84
CA THR A 500 -13.83 -25.12 -16.40
C THR A 500 -14.54 -23.97 -15.67
N LEU A 501 -15.16 -24.27 -14.52
CA LEU A 501 -15.81 -23.28 -13.65
C LEU A 501 -14.84 -22.16 -13.22
N ASP A 502 -13.56 -22.50 -13.04
CA ASP A 502 -12.49 -21.57 -12.67
C ASP A 502 -12.17 -20.54 -13.76
N ALA A 503 -12.34 -20.91 -15.04
CA ALA A 503 -12.17 -19.97 -16.14
C ALA A 503 -13.22 -18.85 -16.08
N ALA A 504 -14.47 -19.17 -15.74
CA ALA A 504 -15.55 -18.19 -15.63
C ALA A 504 -15.27 -17.13 -14.54
N VAL A 505 -14.81 -17.56 -13.36
CA VAL A 505 -14.43 -16.64 -12.27
C VAL A 505 -13.21 -15.79 -12.65
N SER A 506 -12.24 -16.38 -13.34
CA SER A 506 -11.05 -15.66 -13.81
C SER A 506 -11.38 -14.58 -14.85
N ILE A 507 -12.33 -14.88 -15.74
CA ILE A 507 -12.74 -14.04 -16.87
C ILE A 507 -13.73 -12.93 -16.47
N SER A 508 -14.53 -13.11 -15.42
CA SER A 508 -15.55 -12.16 -14.97
C SER A 508 -15.08 -10.68 -14.89
N PRO A 509 -13.91 -10.34 -14.34
CA PRO A 509 -13.43 -8.95 -14.30
C PRO A 509 -13.15 -8.37 -15.69
N VAL A 510 -12.66 -9.19 -16.62
CA VAL A 510 -12.38 -8.78 -18.01
C VAL A 510 -13.69 -8.62 -18.78
N LEU A 511 -14.66 -9.51 -18.56
CA LEU A 511 -16.00 -9.36 -19.13
C LEU A 511 -16.65 -8.04 -18.72
N LYS A 512 -16.55 -7.63 -17.45
CA LYS A 512 -17.09 -6.32 -17.01
C LYS A 512 -16.51 -5.12 -17.77
N CYS A 513 -15.32 -5.27 -18.35
CA CYS A 513 -14.69 -4.27 -19.22
C CYS A 513 -15.22 -4.34 -20.64
N ALA A 514 -15.44 -5.55 -21.15
CA ALA A 514 -15.96 -5.80 -22.49
C ALA A 514 -17.50 -5.79 -22.59
N VAL A 515 -18.23 -5.61 -21.49
CA VAL A 515 -19.69 -5.51 -21.51
C VAL A 515 -20.07 -4.14 -22.09
N PRO A 516 -20.99 -4.10 -23.07
CA PRO A 516 -21.65 -2.88 -23.47
C PRO A 516 -22.50 -2.41 -22.29
N TRP A 517 -21.96 -1.54 -21.44
CA TRP A 517 -22.78 -0.81 -20.49
C TRP A 517 -23.71 0.04 -21.35
N HIS A 518 -25.00 -0.31 -21.40
CA HIS A 518 -26.01 0.61 -21.87
C HIS A 518 -26.00 1.75 -20.86
N ASP A 519 -25.23 2.79 -21.16
CA ASP A 519 -25.28 3.99 -20.35
C ASP A 519 -26.74 4.46 -20.33
N SER A 520 -27.18 4.95 -19.19
CA SER A 520 -28.52 5.54 -19.01
C SER A 520 -28.84 6.54 -20.14
N VAL A 521 -27.80 7.21 -20.66
CA VAL A 521 -27.85 8.11 -21.82
C VAL A 521 -28.17 7.36 -23.13
N CYS A 522 -27.53 6.22 -23.39
CA CYS A 522 -27.84 5.37 -24.55
C CYS A 522 -29.29 4.87 -24.52
N ARG A 523 -29.87 4.58 -23.35
CA ARG A 523 -31.30 4.23 -23.24
C ARG A 523 -32.20 5.39 -23.67
N TYR A 524 -31.85 6.62 -23.32
CA TYR A 524 -32.60 7.81 -23.69
C TYR A 524 -32.52 8.08 -25.19
N GLU A 525 -31.33 7.96 -25.79
CA GLU A 525 -31.13 8.11 -27.23
C GLU A 525 -31.78 7.00 -28.05
N THR A 526 -31.74 5.74 -27.58
CA THR A 526 -32.48 4.64 -28.24
C THR A 526 -34.00 4.76 -28.08
N MET A 527 -34.50 5.30 -26.95
CA MET A 527 -35.92 5.63 -26.81
C MET A 527 -36.34 6.78 -27.74
N LEU A 528 -35.51 7.81 -27.91
CA LEU A 528 -35.78 8.91 -28.83
C LEU A 528 -35.73 8.50 -30.30
N ALA A 529 -34.84 7.55 -30.68
CA ALA A 529 -34.77 7.05 -32.06
C ALA A 529 -35.85 6.01 -32.41
N GLN A 530 -36.63 5.56 -31.43
CA GLN A 530 -37.79 4.68 -31.63
C GLN A 530 -39.12 5.45 -31.74
N HIS A 531 -39.08 6.77 -31.54
CA HIS A 531 -40.16 7.72 -31.81
C HIS A 531 -39.81 8.53 -33.06
#